data_AF-B0XHX5-F1
#
_entry.id   AF-B0XHX5-F1
#
_cell.length_a   1.000
_cell.length_b   1.000
_cell.length_c   1.000
_cell.angle_alpha   90.00
_cell.angle_beta   90.00
_cell.angle_gamma   90.00
#
_symmetry.space_group_name_H-M   'P 1'
#
loop_
_entity.id
_entity.type
_entity.pdbx_description
1 polymer ?
#
loop_
_entity_poly.entity_id
_entity_poly.type
_entity_poly.pdbx_seq_one_letter_code
_entity_poly.pdbx_strand_id
1 'polypeptide(L)'
;MWPLAVLLSVALLHLSYGAPTVNEQFYCLGNRGTVIFASPVSCIVFHVCDDETLHTVYCPVGQIFDYYSRQCRTPDRAVCVLDLVSRPNPIPTAPTLAPTLPPTLAPTPAPTPAPTPAPTVSTQPPQQDEPAIPGEPQCPPWDVTLYPHPTDCRRFYKCFLGHLSTLTCPLLLRWNTETGSCDFPWNVSCN
;
A
#
# COMPACT_ATOMS: atom_id res chain seq x y z
N MET A 1 67.77 17.93 -1.96
CA MET A 1 67.48 16.95 -0.89
C MET A 1 66.27 17.46 -0.11
N TRP A 2 65.07 17.02 -0.49
CA TRP A 2 63.78 17.26 0.19
C TRP A 2 63.52 16.12 1.20
N PRO A 3 62.59 16.21 2.18
CA PRO A 3 61.85 17.39 2.66
C PRO A 3 61.62 17.49 4.19
N LEU A 4 61.14 18.67 4.59
CA LEU A 4 60.30 18.94 5.76
C LEU A 4 59.03 18.06 5.70
N ALA A 5 58.83 17.12 6.63
CA ALA A 5 57.67 16.21 6.55
C ALA A 5 57.19 15.66 7.90
N VAL A 6 56.99 16.47 8.94
CA VAL A 6 56.26 15.98 10.14
C VAL A 6 55.49 17.08 10.89
N LEU A 7 54.67 17.90 10.23
CA LEU A 7 53.68 18.75 10.94
C LEU A 7 52.41 18.94 10.08
N LEU A 8 51.85 17.84 9.58
CA LEU A 8 50.61 17.89 8.77
C LEU A 8 49.74 16.64 8.93
N SER A 9 49.67 16.08 10.14
CA SER A 9 49.00 14.78 10.38
C SER A 9 47.82 14.80 11.36
N VAL A 10 47.30 15.95 11.80
CA VAL A 10 46.09 15.97 12.67
C VAL A 10 44.93 16.83 12.14
N ALA A 11 45.09 17.54 11.01
CA ALA A 11 44.06 18.44 10.49
C ALA A 11 43.36 17.95 9.20
N LEU A 12 43.33 16.64 8.93
CA LEU A 12 42.70 16.07 7.73
C LEU A 12 41.80 14.84 7.97
N LEU A 13 41.33 14.59 9.21
CA LEU A 13 40.40 13.47 9.46
C LEU A 13 38.96 13.85 9.80
N HIS A 14 38.55 15.14 9.73
CA HIS A 14 37.23 15.53 10.26
C HIS A 14 36.30 16.36 9.36
N LEU A 15 36.55 16.56 8.06
CA LEU A 15 35.62 17.32 7.21
C LEU A 15 35.38 16.73 5.81
N SER A 16 35.28 15.42 5.70
CA SER A 16 34.46 14.79 4.66
C SER A 16 33.28 14.04 5.29
N TYR A 17 32.62 14.64 6.28
CA TYR A 17 31.21 14.34 6.51
C TYR A 17 30.46 14.98 5.35
N GLY A 18 30.47 14.30 4.19
CA GLY A 18 29.41 14.49 3.23
C GLY A 18 28.10 14.43 4.00
N ALA A 19 27.20 15.38 3.72
CA ALA A 19 25.82 15.28 4.20
C ALA A 19 25.38 13.83 4.02
N PRO A 20 24.72 13.19 5.00
CA PRO A 20 24.28 11.81 4.84
C PRO A 20 23.43 11.76 3.57
N THR A 21 24.01 11.26 2.48
CA THR A 21 23.22 10.80 1.34
C THR A 21 22.37 9.73 1.99
N VAL A 22 21.06 9.97 2.06
CA VAL A 22 20.08 9.06 2.67
C VAL A 22 20.39 7.68 2.12
N ASN A 23 21.12 6.88 2.89
CA ASN A 23 21.69 5.65 2.41
C ASN A 23 20.53 4.67 2.40
N GLU A 24 20.46 3.85 1.36
CA GLU A 24 19.49 2.75 1.31
C GLU A 24 19.63 1.82 2.54
N GLN A 25 20.79 1.83 3.22
CA GLN A 25 21.04 1.11 4.47
C GLN A 25 20.34 1.66 5.73
N PHE A 26 19.96 2.94 5.82
CA PHE A 26 19.18 3.44 6.97
C PHE A 26 17.67 3.40 6.73
N TYR A 27 17.20 3.03 5.54
CA TYR A 27 15.76 2.91 5.26
C TYR A 27 15.07 1.87 6.13
N CYS A 28 15.75 0.76 6.41
CA CYS A 28 15.22 -0.35 7.19
C CYS A 28 15.82 -0.48 8.59
N LEU A 29 16.74 0.41 8.97
CA LEU A 29 17.48 0.28 10.22
C LEU A 29 16.52 0.33 11.43
N GLY A 30 16.57 -0.71 12.26
CA GLY A 30 15.72 -0.82 13.44
C GLY A 30 14.26 -1.22 13.17
N ASN A 31 13.89 -1.52 11.91
CA ASN A 31 12.59 -2.11 11.61
C ASN A 31 12.58 -3.57 12.10
N ARG A 32 11.47 -3.96 12.73
CA ARG A 32 11.15 -5.35 13.06
C ARG A 32 9.82 -5.72 12.41
N GLY A 33 9.83 -6.80 11.65
CA GLY A 33 8.72 -7.22 10.78
C GLY A 33 8.72 -6.48 9.44
N THR A 34 7.65 -6.69 8.66
CA THR A 34 7.55 -6.18 7.30
C THR A 34 6.89 -4.80 7.24
N VAL A 35 7.58 -3.82 6.65
CA VAL A 35 7.03 -2.48 6.40
C VAL A 35 7.28 -2.04 4.96
N ILE A 36 6.38 -1.23 4.41
CA ILE A 36 6.44 -0.79 3.01
C ILE A 36 6.51 0.74 2.97
N PHE A 37 7.49 1.27 2.23
CA PHE A 37 7.73 2.69 2.02
C PHE A 37 7.62 3.05 0.53
N ALA A 38 7.00 4.19 0.23
CA ALA A 38 7.02 4.74 -1.12
C ALA A 38 8.42 5.28 -1.44
N SER A 39 8.91 5.14 -2.68
CA SER A 39 10.15 5.79 -3.09
C SER A 39 9.95 7.31 -3.16
N PRO A 40 10.81 8.12 -2.53
CA PRO A 40 10.70 9.58 -2.59
C PRO A 40 11.16 10.17 -3.94
N VAL A 41 11.68 9.35 -4.86
CA VAL A 41 12.22 9.78 -6.15
C VAL A 41 11.55 9.11 -7.35
N SER A 42 10.66 8.14 -7.13
CA SER A 42 9.98 7.43 -8.22
C SER A 42 8.58 6.94 -7.82
N CYS A 43 7.57 7.27 -8.61
CA CYS A 43 6.19 6.81 -8.37
C CYS A 43 5.96 5.33 -8.69
N ILE A 44 6.88 4.68 -9.41
CA ILE A 44 6.77 3.26 -9.79
C ILE A 44 7.63 2.34 -8.93
N VAL A 45 8.37 2.91 -7.96
CA VAL A 45 9.25 2.17 -7.05
C VAL A 45 8.73 2.30 -5.63
N PHE A 46 8.77 1.19 -4.90
CA PHE A 46 8.55 1.16 -3.47
C PHE A 46 9.54 0.21 -2.82
N HIS A 47 9.72 0.38 -1.51
CA HIS A 47 10.67 -0.38 -0.74
C HIS A 47 9.93 -1.23 0.28
N VAL A 48 10.26 -2.51 0.35
CA VAL A 48 9.78 -3.44 1.36
C VAL A 48 10.96 -3.71 2.29
N CYS A 49 10.83 -3.34 3.55
CA CYS A 49 11.75 -3.77 4.57
C CYS A 49 11.20 -5.04 5.20
N ASP A 50 11.98 -6.11 5.19
CA ASP A 50 11.74 -7.29 6.01
C ASP A 50 12.79 -7.31 7.12
N ASP A 51 12.37 -6.96 8.33
CA ASP A 51 13.28 -6.52 9.39
C ASP A 51 14.22 -5.41 8.87
N GLU A 52 15.55 -5.61 8.94
CA GLU A 52 16.56 -4.66 8.47
C GLU A 52 16.91 -4.83 6.98
N THR A 53 16.28 -5.78 6.29
CA THR A 53 16.59 -6.10 4.89
C THR A 53 15.75 -5.25 3.95
N LEU A 54 16.40 -4.39 3.16
CA LEU A 54 15.76 -3.57 2.14
C LEU A 54 15.57 -4.36 0.84
N HIS A 55 14.34 -4.41 0.36
CA HIS A 55 13.99 -4.88 -0.98
C HIS A 55 13.39 -3.74 -1.79
N THR A 56 14.00 -3.42 -2.92
CA THR A 56 13.46 -2.44 -3.87
C THR A 56 12.55 -3.15 -4.87
N VAL A 57 11.29 -2.73 -4.93
CA VAL A 57 10.25 -3.38 -5.72
C VAL A 57 9.64 -2.38 -6.71
N TYR A 58 9.36 -2.86 -7.92
CA TYR A 58 8.78 -2.06 -8.99
C TYR A 58 7.30 -2.43 -9.17
N CYS A 59 6.46 -1.43 -9.36
CA CYS A 59 5.09 -1.66 -9.77
C CYS A 59 5.02 -2.24 -11.19
N PRO A 60 3.98 -3.04 -11.50
CA PRO A 60 3.72 -3.51 -12.86
C PRO A 60 3.63 -2.34 -13.84
N VAL A 61 3.92 -2.62 -15.11
CA VAL A 61 3.94 -1.60 -16.17
C VAL A 61 2.63 -0.81 -16.19
N GLY A 62 2.75 0.52 -16.20
CA GLY A 62 1.60 1.42 -16.24
C GLY A 62 0.89 1.63 -14.90
N GLN A 63 1.39 1.07 -13.80
CA GLN A 63 0.90 1.33 -12.45
C GLN A 63 1.88 2.19 -11.65
N ILE A 64 1.35 2.92 -10.68
CA ILE A 64 2.15 3.67 -9.70
C ILE A 64 1.79 3.18 -8.28
N PHE A 65 2.74 3.31 -7.37
CA PHE A 65 2.56 2.95 -5.97
C PHE A 65 1.68 3.98 -5.27
N ASP A 66 0.51 3.56 -4.81
CA ASP A 66 -0.39 4.42 -4.05
C ASP A 66 0.06 4.54 -2.59
N TYR A 67 0.40 5.77 -2.21
CA TYR A 67 0.91 6.11 -0.89
C TYR A 67 -0.01 5.66 0.26
N TYR A 68 -1.34 5.79 0.09
CA TYR A 68 -2.29 5.53 1.17
C TYR A 68 -2.62 4.05 1.36
N SER A 69 -2.81 3.32 0.26
CA SER A 69 -3.19 1.91 0.27
C SER A 69 -2.00 0.95 0.24
N ARG A 70 -0.79 1.48 0.05
CA ARG A 70 0.47 0.73 -0.04
C ARG A 70 0.43 -0.36 -1.12
N GLN A 71 -0.22 -0.09 -2.24
CA GLN A 71 -0.43 -1.03 -3.34
C GLN A 71 -0.18 -0.35 -4.68
N CYS A 72 0.28 -1.12 -5.66
CA CYS A 72 0.34 -0.66 -7.04
C CYS A 72 -1.09 -0.54 -7.59
N ARG A 73 -1.41 0.64 -8.10
CA ARG A 73 -2.69 0.93 -8.72
C ARG A 73 -2.48 1.73 -10.00
N THR A 74 -3.53 1.83 -10.80
CA THR A 74 -3.53 2.66 -11.99
C THR A 74 -3.38 4.14 -11.62
N PRO A 75 -2.78 4.98 -12.49
CA PRO A 75 -2.47 6.38 -12.18
C PRO A 75 -3.70 7.24 -11.88
N ASP A 76 -4.89 6.85 -12.36
CA ASP A 76 -6.15 7.54 -12.08
C ASP A 76 -6.68 7.32 -10.65
N ARG A 77 -6.18 6.30 -9.94
CA ARG A 77 -6.65 5.91 -8.59
C ARG A 77 -5.55 5.89 -7.54
N ALA A 78 -4.35 6.29 -7.91
CA ALA A 78 -3.19 6.19 -7.06
C ALA A 78 -2.63 7.58 -6.75
N VAL A 79 -2.22 7.80 -5.51
CA VAL A 79 -1.55 9.02 -5.08
C VAL A 79 -0.06 8.74 -4.92
N CYS A 80 0.78 9.40 -5.71
CA CYS A 80 2.22 9.31 -5.56
C CYS A 80 2.72 10.24 -4.45
N VAL A 81 3.72 9.79 -3.69
CA VAL A 81 4.32 10.60 -2.62
C VAL A 81 4.93 11.92 -3.16
N LEU A 82 5.50 11.90 -4.37
CA LEU A 82 6.06 13.08 -5.03
C LEU A 82 5.00 14.17 -5.28
N ASP A 83 3.74 13.78 -5.54
CA ASP A 83 2.65 14.74 -5.76
C ASP A 83 2.25 15.45 -4.46
N LEU A 84 2.45 14.80 -3.31
CA LEU A 84 2.17 15.37 -1.99
C LEU A 84 3.21 16.41 -1.60
N VAL A 85 4.49 16.18 -1.93
CA VAL A 85 5.58 17.13 -1.63
C VAL A 85 5.61 18.28 -2.64
N SER A 86 5.13 18.06 -3.86
CA SER A 86 5.17 19.04 -4.95
C SER A 86 3.99 20.03 -4.94
N ARG A 87 2.92 19.76 -4.18
CA ARG A 87 1.84 20.75 -4.00
C ARG A 87 2.33 21.83 -3.04
N PRO A 88 2.57 23.07 -3.52
CA PRO A 88 2.72 24.19 -2.59
C PRO A 88 1.41 24.27 -1.81
N ASN A 89 1.49 24.43 -0.49
CA ASN A 89 0.32 24.69 0.34
C ASN A 89 -0.50 25.81 -0.34
N PRO A 90 -1.72 25.55 -0.85
CA PRO A 90 -2.46 26.61 -1.50
C PRO A 90 -2.82 27.62 -0.42
N ILE A 91 -2.15 28.77 -0.46
CA ILE A 91 -2.63 29.97 0.24
C ILE A 91 -4.11 30.10 -0.17
N PRO A 92 -5.06 30.25 0.77
CA PRO A 92 -6.46 30.34 0.43
C PRO A 92 -6.68 31.61 -0.40
N THR A 93 -6.66 31.48 -1.73
CA THR A 93 -6.99 32.56 -2.64
C THR A 93 -8.50 32.70 -2.62
N ALA A 94 -8.98 33.90 -2.28
CA ALA A 94 -10.39 34.24 -2.30
C ALA A 94 -11.04 33.83 -3.64
N PRO A 95 -12.29 33.35 -3.63
CA PRO A 95 -12.94 32.86 -4.84
C PRO A 95 -13.13 34.00 -5.84
N THR A 96 -12.44 33.90 -6.98
CA THR A 96 -12.69 34.75 -8.14
C THR A 96 -14.05 34.36 -8.73
N LEU A 97 -14.99 35.31 -8.76
CA LEU A 97 -16.32 35.11 -9.35
C LEU A 97 -16.18 34.77 -10.84
N ALA A 98 -16.60 33.57 -11.21
CA ALA A 98 -16.61 33.11 -12.60
C ALA A 98 -17.64 33.89 -13.45
N PRO A 99 -17.41 34.07 -14.76
CA PRO A 99 -18.36 34.75 -15.65
C PRO A 99 -19.62 33.89 -15.85
N THR A 100 -20.78 34.46 -15.53
CA THR A 100 -22.09 33.81 -15.67
C THR A 100 -22.49 33.74 -17.13
N LEU A 101 -22.52 32.54 -17.70
CA LEU A 101 -23.13 32.26 -19.01
C LEU A 101 -24.66 32.42 -18.94
N PRO A 102 -25.33 32.78 -20.05
CA PRO A 102 -26.79 32.90 -20.09
C PRO A 102 -27.48 31.55 -19.81
N PRO A 103 -28.66 31.55 -19.15
CA PRO A 103 -29.32 30.34 -18.72
C PRO A 103 -29.86 29.55 -19.92
N THR A 104 -29.30 28.37 -20.14
CA THR A 104 -29.92 27.36 -21.01
C THR A 104 -30.97 26.63 -20.17
N LEU A 105 -32.21 26.57 -20.67
CA LEU A 105 -33.29 25.85 -19.99
C LEU A 105 -32.93 24.37 -19.89
N ALA A 106 -32.66 23.92 -18.66
CA ALA A 106 -32.35 22.53 -18.36
C ALA A 106 -33.62 21.66 -18.47
N PRO A 107 -33.55 20.46 -19.07
CA PRO A 107 -34.64 19.51 -19.02
C PRO A 107 -34.81 18.96 -17.59
N THR A 108 -36.06 18.83 -17.16
CA THR A 108 -36.46 18.30 -15.85
C THR A 108 -35.88 16.89 -15.63
N PRO A 109 -35.06 16.66 -14.59
CA PRO A 109 -34.54 15.32 -14.31
C PRO A 109 -35.66 14.40 -13.80
N ALA A 110 -35.66 13.17 -14.31
CA ALA A 110 -36.43 12.05 -13.77
C ALA A 110 -36.01 11.75 -12.32
N PRO A 111 -36.89 11.20 -11.47
CA PRO A 111 -36.58 10.94 -10.08
C PRO A 111 -35.44 9.92 -9.92
N THR A 112 -34.36 10.36 -9.29
CA THR A 112 -33.18 9.54 -8.95
C THR A 112 -33.55 8.52 -7.86
N PRO A 113 -33.22 7.22 -8.01
CA PRO A 113 -33.37 6.23 -6.95
C PRO A 113 -32.49 6.57 -5.74
N ALA A 114 -33.00 6.28 -4.54
CA ALA A 114 -32.29 6.49 -3.27
C ALA A 114 -30.96 5.70 -3.22
N PRO A 115 -29.92 6.21 -2.53
CA PRO A 115 -28.63 5.54 -2.44
C PRO A 115 -28.72 4.27 -1.59
N THR A 116 -28.25 3.15 -2.14
CA THR A 116 -28.00 1.90 -1.42
C THR A 116 -26.83 2.11 -0.45
N PRO A 117 -26.93 1.65 0.82
CA PRO A 117 -25.85 1.80 1.79
C PRO A 117 -24.57 1.08 1.34
N ALA A 118 -23.43 1.76 1.52
CA ALA A 118 -22.09 1.25 1.26
C ALA A 118 -21.72 0.07 2.19
N PRO A 119 -20.86 -0.85 1.76
CA PRO A 119 -20.42 -1.97 2.60
C PRO A 119 -19.63 -1.46 3.81
N THR A 120 -20.06 -1.87 4.99
CA THR A 120 -19.33 -1.64 6.25
C THR A 120 -18.04 -2.45 6.24
N VAL A 121 -16.91 -1.78 6.07
CA VAL A 121 -15.59 -2.36 6.35
C VAL A 121 -15.45 -2.45 7.86
N SER A 122 -15.45 -3.67 8.41
CA SER A 122 -15.18 -3.91 9.82
C SER A 122 -13.71 -3.64 10.11
N THR A 123 -13.42 -2.54 10.79
CA THR A 123 -12.13 -2.18 11.36
C THR A 123 -11.94 -2.90 12.70
N GLN A 124 -11.73 -4.22 12.69
CA GLN A 124 -11.21 -4.91 13.87
C GLN A 124 -9.67 -5.02 13.78
N PRO A 125 -8.92 -4.62 14.81
CA PRO A 125 -7.46 -4.77 14.86
C PRO A 125 -7.03 -6.25 14.81
N PRO A 126 -5.80 -6.56 14.36
CA PRO A 126 -5.27 -7.93 14.44
C PRO A 126 -5.05 -8.31 15.91
N GLN A 127 -5.96 -9.12 16.46
CA GLN A 127 -5.79 -9.73 17.77
C GLN A 127 -4.88 -10.96 17.62
N GLN A 128 -3.65 -10.86 18.13
CA GLN A 128 -2.69 -11.97 18.18
C GLN A 128 -2.71 -12.74 19.51
N ASP A 129 -3.73 -12.56 20.37
CA ASP A 129 -3.79 -13.21 21.69
C ASP A 129 -5.17 -13.80 22.03
N GLU A 130 -5.96 -14.24 21.03
CA GLU A 130 -7.22 -14.95 21.27
C GLU A 130 -7.08 -16.46 21.00
N PRO A 131 -7.59 -17.34 21.88
CA PRO A 131 -7.47 -18.79 21.70
C PRO A 131 -7.99 -19.25 20.35
N ALA A 132 -7.20 -20.08 19.67
CA ALA A 132 -7.45 -20.59 18.33
C ALA A 132 -8.91 -21.06 18.15
N ILE A 133 -9.63 -20.37 17.27
CA ILE A 133 -11.00 -20.74 16.91
C ILE A 133 -10.92 -22.08 16.13
N PRO A 134 -11.76 -23.08 16.47
CA PRO A 134 -11.74 -24.37 15.78
C PRO A 134 -12.03 -24.21 14.28
N GLY A 135 -11.09 -24.63 13.42
CA GLY A 135 -11.26 -24.63 11.95
C GLY A 135 -10.41 -23.60 11.19
N GLU A 136 -9.57 -22.85 11.90
CA GLU A 136 -8.73 -21.80 11.31
C GLU A 136 -7.34 -22.36 10.89
N PRO A 137 -6.84 -22.06 9.67
CA PRO A 137 -5.59 -22.66 9.18
C PRO A 137 -4.36 -22.02 9.84
N GLN A 138 -3.34 -22.85 10.11
CA GLN A 138 -2.06 -22.35 10.59
C GLN A 138 -1.27 -21.72 9.43
N CYS A 139 -0.86 -20.46 9.59
CA CYS A 139 -0.12 -19.76 8.55
C CYS A 139 1.37 -20.14 8.57
N PRO A 140 1.96 -20.48 7.40
CA PRO A 140 3.39 -20.60 7.29
C PRO A 140 4.07 -19.22 7.47
N PRO A 141 5.19 -19.14 8.22
CA PRO A 141 5.85 -17.88 8.54
C PRO A 141 6.53 -17.20 7.34
N TRP A 142 6.79 -17.93 6.26
CA TRP A 142 7.62 -17.44 5.13
C TRP A 142 6.88 -17.43 3.78
N ASP A 143 5.57 -17.67 3.77
CA ASP A 143 4.83 -17.87 2.53
C ASP A 143 3.51 -17.10 2.51
N VAL A 144 3.01 -16.88 1.29
CA VAL A 144 1.70 -16.29 1.02
C VAL A 144 0.80 -17.40 0.50
N THR A 145 -0.08 -17.89 1.37
CA THR A 145 -0.96 -19.01 1.05
C THR A 145 -2.41 -18.60 1.24
N LEU A 146 -3.29 -19.09 0.38
CA LEU A 146 -4.72 -18.82 0.43
C LEU A 146 -5.46 -20.12 0.77
N TYR A 147 -6.35 -20.07 1.76
CA TYR A 147 -7.12 -21.23 2.20
C TYR A 147 -8.62 -20.96 2.08
N PRO A 148 -9.44 -21.96 1.72
CA PRO A 148 -10.89 -21.81 1.75
C PRO A 148 -11.41 -21.64 3.19
N HIS A 149 -12.49 -20.86 3.35
CA HIS A 149 -13.21 -20.80 4.61
C HIS A 149 -14.11 -22.05 4.77
N PRO A 150 -14.15 -22.70 5.94
CA PRO A 150 -14.81 -24.01 6.09
C PRO A 150 -16.34 -23.97 5.97
N THR A 151 -16.96 -22.82 6.27
CA THR A 151 -18.43 -22.70 6.35
C THR A 151 -19.03 -21.58 5.49
N ASP A 152 -18.20 -20.73 4.89
CA ASP A 152 -18.68 -19.56 4.15
C ASP A 152 -17.93 -19.48 2.82
N CYS A 153 -18.57 -19.95 1.75
CA CYS A 153 -18.02 -19.95 0.40
C CYS A 153 -17.66 -18.55 -0.13
N ARG A 154 -18.16 -17.48 0.50
CA ARG A 154 -17.80 -16.11 0.12
C ARG A 154 -16.56 -15.64 0.85
N ARG A 155 -16.05 -16.40 1.83
CA ARG A 155 -14.86 -16.06 2.58
C ARG A 155 -13.70 -16.98 2.22
N PHE A 156 -12.51 -16.46 2.42
CA PHE A 156 -11.27 -17.21 2.33
C PHE A 156 -10.26 -16.60 3.28
N TYR A 157 -9.29 -17.41 3.68
CA TYR A 157 -8.18 -16.96 4.48
C TYR A 157 -7.01 -16.60 3.59
N LYS A 158 -6.36 -15.48 3.90
CA LYS A 158 -5.07 -15.11 3.36
C LYS A 158 -4.03 -15.18 4.47
N CYS A 159 -3.11 -16.13 4.33
CA CYS A 159 -1.87 -16.14 5.08
C CYS A 159 -0.86 -15.26 4.37
N PHE A 160 -0.24 -14.37 5.12
CA PHE A 160 0.85 -13.54 4.65
C PHE A 160 1.91 -13.52 5.76
N LEU A 161 3.01 -14.23 5.57
CA LEU A 161 4.16 -14.25 6.49
C LEU A 161 3.74 -14.54 7.95
N GLY A 162 3.00 -15.63 8.16
CA GLY A 162 2.51 -16.02 9.48
C GLY A 162 1.28 -15.27 9.98
N HIS A 163 0.85 -14.19 9.30
CA HIS A 163 -0.36 -13.46 9.65
C HIS A 163 -1.58 -13.98 8.89
N LEU A 164 -2.63 -14.32 9.62
CA LEU A 164 -3.90 -14.77 9.05
C LEU A 164 -4.89 -13.62 8.93
N SER A 165 -5.50 -13.48 7.77
CA SER A 165 -6.58 -12.53 7.54
C SER A 165 -7.76 -13.22 6.88
N THR A 166 -8.97 -13.04 7.42
CA THR A 166 -10.20 -13.49 6.76
C THR A 166 -10.68 -12.42 5.79
N LEU A 167 -10.78 -12.77 4.51
CA LEU A 167 -11.24 -11.90 3.44
C LEU A 167 -12.59 -12.38 2.91
N THR A 168 -13.40 -11.44 2.40
CA THR A 168 -14.70 -11.74 1.78
C THR A 168 -14.66 -11.35 0.31
N CYS A 169 -15.09 -12.26 -0.56
CA CYS A 169 -15.23 -12.01 -1.98
C CYS A 169 -16.25 -10.90 -2.29
N PRO A 170 -16.04 -10.14 -3.39
CA PRO A 170 -17.00 -9.16 -3.86
C PRO A 170 -18.41 -9.73 -4.06
N LEU A 171 -19.41 -8.86 -4.15
CA LEU A 171 -20.82 -9.24 -4.26
C LEU A 171 -21.05 -10.33 -5.32
N LEU A 172 -21.83 -11.35 -4.93
CA LEU A 172 -22.20 -12.52 -5.74
C LEU A 172 -21.05 -13.45 -6.16
N LEU A 173 -19.80 -13.16 -5.78
CA LEU A 173 -18.66 -14.05 -6.04
C LEU A 173 -18.39 -14.99 -4.87
N ARG A 174 -17.77 -16.14 -5.18
CA ARG A 174 -17.37 -17.19 -4.24
C ARG A 174 -15.89 -17.51 -4.43
N TRP A 175 -15.25 -17.96 -3.37
CA TRP A 175 -13.84 -18.33 -3.41
C TRP A 175 -13.63 -19.61 -4.23
N ASN A 176 -12.87 -19.51 -5.31
CA ASN A 176 -12.47 -20.64 -6.12
C ASN A 176 -11.09 -21.15 -5.65
N THR A 177 -11.07 -22.32 -5.03
CA THR A 177 -9.83 -22.96 -4.54
C THR A 177 -8.92 -23.45 -5.66
N GLU A 178 -9.46 -23.70 -6.86
CA GLU A 178 -8.70 -24.17 -8.00
C GLU A 178 -7.88 -23.03 -8.64
N THR A 179 -8.47 -21.84 -8.74
CA THR A 179 -7.81 -20.67 -9.32
C THR A 179 -7.16 -19.75 -8.28
N GLY A 180 -7.47 -19.94 -7.00
CA GLY A 180 -7.01 -19.06 -5.92
C GLY A 180 -7.58 -17.65 -6.04
N SER A 181 -8.82 -17.50 -6.51
CA SER A 181 -9.46 -16.19 -6.71
C SER A 181 -10.98 -16.23 -6.54
N CYS A 182 -11.61 -15.06 -6.41
CA CYS A 182 -13.07 -14.96 -6.36
C CYS A 182 -13.69 -15.10 -7.74
N ASP A 183 -14.62 -16.03 -7.88
CA ASP A 183 -15.23 -16.42 -9.15
C ASP A 183 -16.75 -16.56 -9.02
N PHE A 184 -17.43 -16.75 -10.16
CA PHE A 184 -18.88 -16.93 -10.18
C PHE A 184 -19.29 -18.27 -9.55
N PRO A 185 -20.46 -18.33 -8.88
CA PRO A 185 -20.89 -19.52 -8.13
C PRO A 185 -20.94 -20.83 -8.93
N TRP A 186 -21.17 -20.78 -10.24
CA TRP A 186 -21.21 -21.96 -11.12
C TRP A 186 -19.82 -22.47 -11.54
N ASN A 187 -18.75 -21.70 -11.27
CA ASN A 187 -17.36 -22.09 -11.52
C ASN A 187 -16.64 -22.55 -10.25
N VAL A 188 -17.36 -22.66 -9.13
CA VAL A 188 -16.80 -22.98 -7.81
C VAL A 188 -17.41 -24.26 -7.27
N SER A 189 -16.56 -25.21 -6.90
CA SER A 189 -16.99 -26.40 -6.15
C SER A 189 -16.96 -26.09 -4.65
N CYS A 190 -17.95 -25.34 -4.17
CA CYS A 190 -18.15 -25.11 -2.73
C CYS A 190 -19.45 -25.81 -2.29
N ASN A 191 -19.34 -26.75 -1.36
CA ASN A 191 -20.42 -27.62 -0.90
C ASN A 191 -20.68 -27.43 0.60
#